data_AF-A0A838L8V9-F1
#
_entry.id   AF-A0A838L8V9-F1
#
_cell.length_a   1.000
_cell.length_b   1.000
_cell.length_c   1.000
_cell.angle_alpha   90.00
_cell.angle_beta   90.00
_cell.angle_gamma   90.00
#
_symmetry.space_group_name_H-M   'P 1'
#
loop_
_entity.id
_entity.type
_entity.pdbx_description
1 polymer ?
#
loop_
_entity_poly.entity_id
_entity_poly.type
_entity_poly.pdbx_seq_one_letter_code
_entity_poly.pdbx_strand_id
1 'polypeptide(L)'
;MGFRGEAPVARGGYETAPIPSKTEIVTAARRLNRAAGTIAASVLVDSAMEHYRGDFRNKAMWTPIVTSALSIGVSVHGHVDGRHGAHPLRDTVYVAAGLTGLVGTAFHIYNVTKKVGGFSWQNLFYSAPIGAPAAISLSGLMGFLGERVRDNKPGTRPMVAGLPAGRVVAALTGASLLGTTAEAGLLHFRGAFHNPAMLLPVTMPPAAAALLVYAAVGPAGVARPASRGWLAATAAMGIAGVALHAYGVSRNMGGWRNWRQNLFAGPPLPAPPSFTGLALAGLAALALLVDDKDD
;
A
#
# COMPACT_ATOMS: atom_id res chain seq x y z
N MET A 1 -50.70 -11.23 -29.25
CA MET A 1 -49.77 -10.31 -29.95
C MET A 1 -49.05 -9.48 -28.89
N GLY A 2 -47.74 -9.69 -28.76
CA GLY A 2 -46.75 -8.71 -28.25
C GLY A 2 -46.81 -8.22 -26.81
N PHE A 3 -46.25 -8.98 -25.85
CA PHE A 3 -45.61 -8.38 -24.68
C PHE A 3 -44.32 -7.68 -25.13
N ARG A 4 -44.31 -6.34 -25.17
CA ARG A 4 -43.07 -5.56 -25.26
C ARG A 4 -42.55 -5.30 -23.86
N GLY A 5 -41.66 -6.18 -23.40
CA GLY A 5 -40.76 -5.87 -22.30
C GLY A 5 -39.61 -5.01 -22.85
N GLU A 6 -39.70 -3.70 -22.66
CA GLU A 6 -38.52 -2.84 -22.77
C GLU A 6 -37.84 -2.81 -21.39
N ALA A 7 -36.72 -3.52 -21.26
CA ALA A 7 -35.77 -3.26 -20.20
C ALA A 7 -34.72 -2.29 -20.74
N PRO A 8 -34.58 -1.06 -20.22
CA PRO A 8 -33.38 -0.28 -20.49
C PRO A 8 -32.29 -0.81 -19.56
N VAL A 9 -31.43 -1.69 -20.07
CA VAL A 9 -30.12 -1.91 -19.45
C VAL A 9 -29.28 -0.68 -19.78
N ALA A 10 -29.44 0.39 -19.00
CA ALA A 10 -28.48 1.49 -18.99
C ALA A 10 -27.19 0.97 -18.33
N ARG A 11 -26.33 0.32 -19.13
CA ARG A 11 -24.92 0.15 -18.77
C ARG A 11 -24.28 1.54 -18.84
N GLY A 12 -24.45 2.34 -17.79
CA GLY A 12 -23.69 3.58 -17.61
C GLY A 12 -22.21 3.24 -17.57
N GLY A 13 -21.54 3.37 -18.72
CA GLY A 13 -20.12 3.13 -18.84
C GLY A 13 -19.34 4.11 -17.97
N TYR A 14 -18.04 3.85 -17.78
CA TYR A 14 -17.16 4.80 -17.10
C TYR A 14 -17.33 6.22 -17.65
N GLU A 15 -17.53 6.35 -18.96
CA GLU A 15 -17.74 7.59 -19.73
C GLU A 15 -18.86 8.50 -19.22
N THR A 16 -19.90 7.97 -18.57
CA THR A 16 -21.03 8.76 -18.08
C THR A 16 -20.87 9.25 -16.64
N ALA A 17 -19.81 8.81 -15.93
CA ALA A 17 -19.56 9.27 -14.56
C ALA A 17 -19.22 10.77 -14.53
N PRO A 18 -19.65 11.52 -13.50
CA PRO A 18 -19.36 12.95 -13.36
C PRO A 18 -17.86 13.24 -13.43
N ILE A 19 -17.49 14.39 -14.00
CA ILE A 19 -16.10 14.83 -14.05
C ILE A 19 -15.74 15.46 -12.70
N PRO A 20 -14.69 14.97 -12.00
CA PRO A 20 -14.26 15.56 -10.73
C PRO A 20 -13.82 17.03 -10.91
N SER A 21 -14.19 17.86 -9.95
CA SER A 21 -13.69 19.22 -9.81
C SER A 21 -12.19 19.25 -9.50
N LYS A 22 -11.58 20.42 -9.70
CA LYS A 22 -10.16 20.65 -9.34
C LYS A 22 -9.88 20.30 -7.87
N THR A 23 -10.79 20.63 -6.97
CA THR A 23 -10.65 20.37 -5.52
C THR A 23 -10.70 18.88 -5.20
N GLU A 24 -11.57 18.13 -5.86
CA GLU A 24 -11.67 16.68 -5.70
C GLU A 24 -10.41 15.97 -6.21
N ILE A 25 -9.87 16.41 -7.36
CA ILE A 25 -8.60 15.91 -7.91
C ILE A 25 -7.45 16.10 -6.90
N VAL A 26 -7.30 17.33 -6.39
CA VAL A 26 -6.26 17.64 -5.39
C VAL A 26 -6.48 16.85 -4.11
N THR A 27 -7.73 16.67 -3.67
CA THR A 27 -8.06 15.88 -2.47
C THR A 27 -7.70 14.41 -2.65
N ALA A 28 -8.01 13.80 -3.79
CA ALA A 28 -7.60 12.43 -4.09
C ALA A 28 -6.07 12.29 -4.10
N ALA A 29 -5.36 13.23 -4.71
CA ALA A 29 -3.91 13.23 -4.72
C ALA A 29 -3.29 13.41 -3.31
N ARG A 30 -3.91 14.22 -2.44
CA ARG A 30 -3.51 14.35 -1.03
C ARG A 30 -3.75 13.04 -0.25
N ARG A 31 -4.84 12.33 -0.53
CA ARG A 31 -5.12 11.00 0.07
C ARG A 31 -4.07 9.97 -0.38
N LEU A 32 -3.66 9.97 -1.64
CA LEU A 32 -2.58 9.13 -2.16
C LEU A 32 -1.22 9.45 -1.51
N ASN A 33 -0.93 10.73 -1.25
CA ASN A 33 0.27 11.11 -0.51
C ASN A 33 0.24 10.62 0.95
N ARG A 34 -0.93 10.67 1.62
CA ARG A 34 -1.06 10.06 2.95
C ARG A 34 -0.78 8.56 2.92
N ALA A 35 -1.31 7.85 1.92
CA ALA A 35 -1.02 6.44 1.72
C ALA A 35 0.48 6.18 1.52
N ALA A 36 1.11 6.90 0.59
CA ALA A 36 2.54 6.80 0.30
C ALA A 36 3.41 7.07 1.54
N GLY A 37 3.09 8.12 2.30
CA GLY A 37 3.81 8.48 3.52
C GLY A 37 3.67 7.44 4.63
N THR A 38 2.48 6.86 4.82
CA THR A 38 2.26 5.78 5.79
C THR A 38 3.07 4.53 5.43
N ILE A 39 3.09 4.14 4.15
CA ILE A 39 3.91 3.01 3.69
C ILE A 39 5.41 3.35 3.87
N ALA A 40 5.85 4.55 3.51
CA ALA A 40 7.25 4.95 3.68
C ALA A 40 7.68 4.96 5.16
N ALA A 41 6.81 5.39 6.08
CA ALA A 41 7.11 5.36 7.52
C ALA A 41 7.25 3.93 8.05
N SER A 42 6.35 3.03 7.62
CA SER A 42 6.44 1.58 7.88
C SER A 42 7.79 1.03 7.39
N VAL A 43 8.13 1.28 6.12
CA VAL A 43 9.36 0.76 5.51
C VAL A 43 10.62 1.38 6.08
N LEU A 44 10.61 2.65 6.47
CA LEU A 44 11.76 3.31 7.10
C LEU A 44 12.17 2.59 8.38
N VAL A 45 11.20 2.31 9.25
CA VAL A 45 11.47 1.65 10.54
C VAL A 45 11.85 0.19 10.32
N ASP A 46 11.13 -0.52 9.44
CA ASP A 46 11.43 -1.93 9.10
C ASP A 46 12.83 -2.09 8.49
N SER A 47 13.15 -1.28 7.48
CA SER A 47 14.46 -1.28 6.83
C SER A 47 15.57 -0.91 7.80
N ALA A 48 15.36 0.08 8.68
CA ALA A 48 16.36 0.48 9.66
C ALA A 48 16.69 -0.68 10.61
N MET A 49 15.67 -1.41 11.07
CA MET A 49 15.84 -2.57 11.95
C MET A 49 16.53 -3.74 11.22
N GLU A 50 16.00 -4.17 10.08
CA GLU A 50 16.55 -5.32 9.36
C GLU A 50 17.96 -5.05 8.82
N HIS A 51 18.25 -3.82 8.41
CA HIS A 51 19.59 -3.46 7.94
C HIS A 51 20.58 -3.24 9.10
N TYR A 52 20.10 -2.82 10.27
CA TYR A 52 20.90 -2.83 11.50
C TYR A 52 21.26 -4.26 11.92
N ARG A 53 20.34 -5.23 11.78
CA ARG A 53 20.63 -6.66 12.01
C ARG A 53 21.72 -7.17 11.06
N GLY A 54 21.78 -6.63 9.84
CA GLY A 54 22.84 -6.88 8.87
C GLY A 54 24.08 -5.98 9.02
N ASP A 55 24.15 -5.18 10.08
CA ASP A 55 25.25 -4.25 10.41
C ASP A 55 25.59 -3.24 9.30
N PHE A 56 24.61 -2.96 8.41
CA PHE A 56 24.80 -2.10 7.24
C PHE A 56 26.07 -2.40 6.42
N ARG A 57 26.52 -3.66 6.40
CA ARG A 57 27.81 -4.04 5.78
C ARG A 57 27.92 -3.64 4.32
N ASN A 58 26.81 -3.67 3.60
CA ASN A 58 26.73 -3.13 2.24
C ASN A 58 26.19 -1.69 2.30
N LYS A 59 26.95 -0.73 1.74
CA LYS A 59 26.55 0.68 1.69
C LYS A 59 25.19 0.90 1.01
N ALA A 60 24.78 0.03 0.08
CA ALA A 60 23.46 0.07 -0.56
C ALA A 60 22.30 -0.10 0.44
N MET A 61 22.54 -0.64 1.63
CA MET A 61 21.54 -0.78 2.70
C MET A 61 21.07 0.58 3.24
N TRP A 62 21.82 1.66 3.02
CA TRP A 62 21.39 3.02 3.38
C TRP A 62 20.38 3.62 2.40
N THR A 63 20.33 3.13 1.16
CA THR A 63 19.44 3.64 0.12
C THR A 63 17.97 3.64 0.54
N PRO A 64 17.37 2.52 1.01
CA PRO A 64 15.97 2.53 1.42
C PRO A 64 15.69 3.42 2.63
N ILE A 65 16.67 3.67 3.51
CA ILE A 65 16.51 4.61 4.64
C ILE A 65 16.35 6.04 4.11
N VAL A 66 17.26 6.45 3.23
CA VAL A 66 17.24 7.79 2.63
C VAL A 66 15.98 7.97 1.78
N THR A 67 15.66 7.04 0.90
CA THR A 67 14.49 7.17 0.04
C THR A 67 13.18 7.14 0.82
N SER A 68 13.07 6.32 1.86
CA SER A 68 11.87 6.31 2.72
C SER A 68 11.71 7.62 3.48
N ALA A 69 12.79 8.16 4.05
CA ALA A 69 12.76 9.46 4.73
C ALA A 69 12.36 10.61 3.79
N LEU A 70 12.92 10.62 2.58
CA LEU A 70 12.54 11.58 1.53
C LEU A 70 11.07 11.40 1.14
N SER A 71 10.61 10.16 0.92
CA SER A 71 9.22 9.83 0.61
C SER A 71 8.25 10.31 1.68
N ILE A 72 8.60 10.20 2.97
CA ILE A 72 7.80 10.79 4.07
C ILE A 72 7.74 12.30 3.92
N GLY A 73 8.89 12.97 3.75
CA GLY A 73 8.97 14.43 3.62
C GLY A 73 8.13 14.97 2.46
N VAL A 74 8.27 14.38 1.26
CA VAL A 74 7.49 14.80 0.09
C VAL A 74 6.01 14.45 0.22
N SER A 75 5.67 13.39 0.96
CA SER A 75 4.28 13.01 1.25
C SER A 75 3.61 13.98 2.22
N VAL A 76 4.31 14.43 3.26
CA VAL A 76 3.83 15.48 4.17
C VAL A 76 3.63 16.78 3.39
N HIS A 77 4.63 17.21 2.61
CA HIS A 77 4.49 18.38 1.74
C HIS A 77 3.32 18.25 0.76
N GLY A 78 3.20 17.11 0.09
CA GLY A 78 2.12 16.84 -0.87
C GLY A 78 0.74 16.65 -0.26
N HIS A 79 0.64 16.40 1.05
CA HIS A 79 -0.61 16.35 1.79
C HIS A 79 -1.14 17.75 2.10
N VAL A 80 -0.25 18.68 2.45
CA VAL A 80 -0.63 20.08 2.75
C VAL A 80 -0.71 20.95 1.50
N ASP A 81 -0.02 20.58 0.40
CA ASP A 81 -0.05 21.32 -0.86
C ASP A 81 -1.43 21.23 -1.52
N GLY A 82 -2.08 22.38 -1.67
CA GLY A 82 -3.39 22.53 -2.32
C GLY A 82 -3.31 22.87 -3.80
N ARG A 83 -2.10 22.99 -4.34
CA ARG A 83 -1.90 23.33 -5.75
C ARG A 83 -2.19 22.15 -6.64
N HIS A 84 -2.74 22.49 -7.80
CA HIS A 84 -2.88 21.60 -8.93
C HIS A 84 -1.55 21.51 -9.69
N GLY A 85 -1.31 20.39 -10.38
CA GLY A 85 -0.08 20.12 -11.12
C GLY A 85 0.88 19.23 -10.32
N ALA A 86 1.61 18.38 -11.04
CA ALA A 86 2.68 17.59 -10.45
C ALA A 86 3.81 18.50 -9.95
N HIS A 87 4.47 18.08 -8.86
CA HIS A 87 5.63 18.77 -8.32
C HIS A 87 6.91 18.00 -8.67
N PRO A 88 7.85 18.56 -9.45
CA PRO A 88 9.01 17.84 -9.96
C PRO A 88 9.83 17.13 -8.88
N LEU A 89 10.05 17.78 -7.73
CA LEU A 89 10.78 17.16 -6.61
C LEU A 89 10.02 15.97 -6.01
N ARG A 90 8.69 16.07 -5.78
CA ARG A 90 7.91 14.96 -5.23
C ARG A 90 7.94 13.79 -6.20
N ASP A 91 7.74 14.09 -7.48
CA ASP A 91 7.74 13.10 -8.54
C ASP A 91 9.09 12.36 -8.63
N THR A 92 10.19 13.11 -8.61
CA THR A 92 11.55 12.53 -8.62
C THR A 92 11.78 11.61 -7.42
N VAL A 93 11.37 12.04 -6.22
CA VAL A 93 11.51 11.22 -4.99
C VAL A 93 10.65 9.96 -5.07
N TYR A 94 9.41 10.05 -5.55
CA TYR A 94 8.54 8.88 -5.69
C TYR A 94 9.04 7.89 -6.73
N VAL A 95 9.55 8.37 -7.87
CA VAL A 95 10.21 7.50 -8.87
C VAL A 95 11.46 6.85 -8.27
N ALA A 96 12.30 7.61 -7.57
CA ALA A 96 13.51 7.07 -6.93
C ALA A 96 13.20 6.02 -5.85
N ALA A 97 12.15 6.23 -5.05
CA ALA A 97 11.65 5.25 -4.08
C ALA A 97 11.12 3.98 -4.78
N GLY A 98 10.33 4.17 -5.86
CA GLY A 98 9.86 3.12 -6.76
C GLY A 98 10.99 2.22 -7.25
N LEU A 99 12.01 2.83 -7.84
CA LEU A 99 13.17 2.14 -8.39
C LEU A 99 14.04 1.50 -7.30
N THR A 100 14.24 2.17 -6.17
CA THR A 100 14.98 1.63 -5.02
C THR A 100 14.36 0.32 -4.55
N GLY A 101 13.03 0.27 -4.42
CA GLY A 101 12.35 -0.95 -4.01
C GLY A 101 12.44 -2.06 -5.05
N LEU A 102 12.27 -1.75 -6.33
CA LEU A 102 12.39 -2.76 -7.40
C LEU A 102 13.79 -3.39 -7.43
N VAL A 103 14.82 -2.54 -7.37
CA VAL A 103 16.22 -2.98 -7.31
C VAL A 103 16.47 -3.76 -6.02
N GLY A 104 16.01 -3.25 -4.86
CA GLY A 104 16.14 -3.90 -3.57
C GLY A 104 15.50 -5.29 -3.53
N THR A 105 14.31 -5.45 -4.11
CA THR A 105 13.62 -6.75 -4.24
C THR A 105 14.45 -7.72 -5.06
N ALA A 106 15.01 -7.28 -6.19
CA ALA A 106 15.90 -8.11 -7.00
C ALA A 106 17.16 -8.53 -6.22
N PHE A 107 17.78 -7.60 -5.48
CA PHE A 107 18.92 -7.90 -4.60
C PHE A 107 18.57 -8.90 -3.51
N HIS A 108 17.41 -8.75 -2.87
CA HIS A 108 16.95 -9.67 -1.81
C HIS A 108 16.67 -11.06 -2.36
N ILE A 109 15.99 -11.15 -3.50
CA ILE A 109 15.76 -12.42 -4.21
C ILE A 109 17.08 -13.09 -4.58
N TYR A 110 18.01 -12.35 -5.19
CA TYR A 110 19.34 -12.86 -5.53
C TYR A 110 20.09 -13.37 -4.30
N ASN A 111 20.05 -12.65 -3.19
CA ASN A 111 20.72 -13.10 -1.96
C ASN A 111 20.08 -14.37 -1.38
N VAL A 112 18.76 -14.54 -1.51
CA VAL A 112 18.07 -15.79 -1.12
C VAL A 112 18.52 -16.97 -2.00
N THR A 113 18.62 -16.78 -3.33
CA THR A 113 19.06 -17.86 -4.24
C THR A 113 20.53 -18.25 -4.05
N LYS A 114 21.36 -17.34 -3.56
CA LYS A 114 22.77 -17.61 -3.25
C LYS A 114 22.99 -18.38 -1.95
N LYS A 115 22.00 -18.45 -1.06
CA LYS A 115 22.10 -19.25 0.17
C LYS A 115 21.91 -20.73 -0.14
N VAL A 116 22.59 -21.57 0.65
CA VAL A 116 22.37 -23.03 0.61
C VAL A 116 20.88 -23.31 0.84
N GLY A 117 20.30 -24.15 -0.03
CA GLY A 117 18.88 -24.47 -0.01
C GLY A 117 17.95 -23.47 -0.73
N GLY A 118 18.46 -22.39 -1.34
CA GLY A 118 17.68 -21.48 -2.18
C GLY A 118 16.40 -20.97 -1.51
N PHE A 119 15.23 -21.16 -2.14
CA PHE A 119 13.91 -20.79 -1.60
C PHE A 119 13.35 -21.76 -0.54
N SER A 120 14.20 -22.34 0.30
CA SER A 120 13.74 -23.15 1.44
C SER A 120 12.99 -22.30 2.47
N TRP A 121 12.11 -22.93 3.27
CA TRP A 121 11.41 -22.27 4.38
C TRP A 121 12.37 -21.53 5.32
N GLN A 122 13.52 -22.14 5.62
CA GLN A 122 14.56 -21.53 6.45
C GLN A 122 15.03 -20.19 5.87
N ASN A 123 15.29 -20.13 4.57
CA ASN A 123 15.78 -18.91 3.94
C ASN A 123 14.68 -17.85 3.81
N LEU A 124 13.45 -18.26 3.48
CA LEU A 124 12.29 -17.37 3.41
C LEU A 124 11.92 -16.75 4.77
N PHE A 125 12.17 -17.45 5.88
CA PHE A 125 11.84 -16.98 7.23
C PHE A 125 12.93 -16.16 7.91
N TYR A 126 14.20 -16.43 7.62
CA TYR A 126 15.32 -15.92 8.43
C TYR A 126 16.41 -15.22 7.62
N SER A 127 16.22 -15.03 6.32
CA SER A 127 17.13 -14.25 5.46
C SER A 127 16.56 -12.87 5.13
N ALA A 128 17.12 -12.22 4.12
CA ALA A 128 16.64 -10.92 3.66
C ALA A 128 15.14 -11.02 3.27
N PRO A 129 14.25 -10.25 3.89
CA PRO A 129 12.82 -10.30 3.59
C PRO A 129 12.54 -9.78 2.18
N ILE A 130 11.78 -10.54 1.38
CA ILE A 130 11.57 -10.20 -0.04
C ILE A 130 10.60 -9.02 -0.20
N GLY A 131 9.60 -8.88 0.67
CA GLY A 131 8.56 -7.86 0.50
C GLY A 131 8.88 -6.52 1.16
N ALA A 132 9.78 -6.45 2.15
CA ALA A 132 10.28 -5.19 2.70
C ALA A 132 10.75 -4.17 1.62
N PRO A 133 11.63 -4.53 0.67
CA PRO A 133 11.97 -3.62 -0.44
C PRO A 133 10.81 -3.45 -1.44
N ALA A 134 9.92 -4.43 -1.61
CA ALA A 134 8.74 -4.25 -2.44
C ALA A 134 7.81 -3.14 -1.87
N ALA A 135 7.73 -3.01 -0.55
CA ALA A 135 6.90 -2.00 0.11
C ALA A 135 7.39 -0.55 -0.16
N ILE A 136 8.69 -0.28 -0.28
CA ILE A 136 9.14 1.07 -0.69
C ILE A 136 8.78 1.33 -2.17
N SER A 137 8.75 0.30 -3.03
CA SER A 137 8.19 0.44 -4.38
C SER A 137 6.72 0.85 -4.35
N LEU A 138 5.94 0.26 -3.44
CA LEU A 138 4.53 0.59 -3.26
C LEU A 138 4.34 2.04 -2.79
N SER A 139 5.15 2.51 -1.84
CA SER A 139 5.13 3.91 -1.42
C SER A 139 5.43 4.86 -2.60
N GLY A 140 6.50 4.59 -3.35
CA GLY A 140 6.85 5.33 -4.55
C GLY A 140 5.72 5.33 -5.58
N LEU A 141 5.12 4.17 -5.85
CA LEU A 141 3.99 4.03 -6.77
C LEU A 141 2.78 4.86 -6.34
N MET A 142 2.35 4.78 -5.08
CA MET A 142 1.17 5.52 -4.61
C MET A 142 1.38 7.03 -4.68
N GLY A 143 2.57 7.51 -4.33
CA GLY A 143 2.92 8.92 -4.43
C GLY A 143 3.01 9.40 -5.87
N PHE A 144 3.66 8.62 -6.74
CA PHE A 144 3.73 8.89 -8.18
C PHE A 144 2.34 8.95 -8.82
N LEU A 145 1.46 8.01 -8.49
CA LEU A 145 0.06 8.05 -8.94
C LEU A 145 -0.66 9.29 -8.41
N GLY A 146 -0.38 9.71 -7.18
CA GLY A 146 -0.86 10.98 -6.62
C GLY A 146 -0.42 12.19 -7.45
N GLU A 147 0.82 12.22 -7.92
CA GLU A 147 1.32 13.26 -8.82
C GLU A 147 0.68 13.18 -10.21
N ARG A 148 0.48 12.00 -10.79
CA ARG A 148 -0.24 11.86 -12.07
C ARG A 148 -1.68 12.31 -11.98
N VAL A 149 -2.38 11.95 -10.90
CA VAL A 149 -3.78 12.36 -10.67
C VAL A 149 -3.89 13.87 -10.62
N ARG A 150 -3.05 14.57 -9.83
CA ARG A 150 -3.10 16.03 -9.70
C ARG A 150 -2.63 16.82 -10.92
N ASP A 151 -1.97 16.16 -11.88
CA ASP A 151 -1.44 16.80 -13.08
C ASP A 151 -2.44 16.80 -14.25
N ASN A 152 -3.54 16.07 -14.11
CA ASN A 152 -4.58 16.00 -15.14
C ASN A 152 -5.27 17.35 -15.35
N LYS A 153 -5.62 17.70 -16.59
CA LYS A 153 -6.29 18.98 -16.89
C LYS A 153 -7.61 19.11 -16.10
N PRO A 154 -7.84 20.21 -15.34
CA PRO A 154 -9.10 20.44 -14.64
C PRO A 154 -10.29 20.45 -15.61
N GLY A 155 -11.44 19.94 -15.15
CA GLY A 155 -12.64 19.83 -15.99
C GLY A 155 -12.55 18.72 -17.04
N THR A 156 -11.52 17.88 -16.98
CA THR A 156 -11.42 16.64 -17.75
C THR A 156 -11.33 15.45 -16.81
N ARG A 157 -11.71 14.28 -17.32
CA ARG A 157 -11.61 13.01 -16.60
C ARG A 157 -10.13 12.72 -16.29
N PRO A 158 -9.77 12.45 -15.02
CA PRO A 158 -8.39 12.12 -14.68
C PRO A 158 -7.95 10.79 -15.31
N MET A 159 -6.81 10.83 -15.99
CA MET A 159 -6.21 9.70 -16.70
C MET A 159 -4.78 9.45 -16.19
N VAL A 160 -4.37 8.19 -16.18
CA VAL A 160 -2.99 7.75 -15.96
C VAL A 160 -2.63 6.79 -17.08
N ALA A 161 -1.58 7.11 -17.84
CA ALA A 161 -1.15 6.32 -19.00
C ALA A 161 -2.29 5.99 -20.00
N GLY A 162 -3.17 6.97 -20.26
CA GLY A 162 -4.31 6.80 -21.18
C GLY A 162 -5.46 5.97 -20.62
N LEU A 163 -5.39 5.54 -19.36
CA LEU A 163 -6.47 4.82 -18.67
C LEU A 163 -7.11 5.67 -17.56
N PRO A 164 -8.39 5.46 -17.27
CA PRO A 164 -9.07 6.01 -16.09
C PRO A 164 -8.27 5.95 -14.78
N ALA A 165 -7.92 7.09 -14.20
CA ALA A 165 -7.05 7.13 -13.01
C ALA A 165 -7.60 6.31 -11.84
N GLY A 166 -8.89 6.42 -11.53
CA GLY A 166 -9.52 5.65 -10.46
C GLY A 166 -9.41 4.14 -10.66
N ARG A 167 -9.50 3.66 -11.91
CA ARG A 167 -9.35 2.23 -12.23
C ARG A 167 -7.90 1.77 -12.08
N VAL A 168 -6.96 2.58 -12.57
CA VAL A 168 -5.52 2.30 -12.43
C VAL A 168 -5.14 2.20 -10.96
N VAL A 169 -5.52 3.20 -10.15
CA VAL A 169 -5.22 3.22 -8.71
C VAL A 169 -5.90 2.05 -8.00
N ALA A 170 -7.16 1.74 -8.31
CA ALA A 170 -7.88 0.62 -7.68
C ALA A 170 -7.23 -0.74 -8.00
N ALA A 171 -6.91 -0.99 -9.27
CA ALA A 171 -6.29 -2.24 -9.70
C ALA A 171 -4.89 -2.42 -9.09
N LEU A 172 -4.05 -1.38 -9.16
CA LEU A 172 -2.70 -1.42 -8.58
C LEU A 172 -2.73 -1.55 -7.06
N THR A 173 -3.66 -0.88 -6.38
CA THR A 173 -3.83 -1.03 -4.92
C THR A 173 -4.30 -2.43 -4.55
N GLY A 174 -5.23 -3.02 -5.32
CA GLY A 174 -5.67 -4.40 -5.15
C GLY A 174 -4.51 -5.40 -5.30
N ALA A 175 -3.71 -5.26 -6.36
CA ALA A 175 -2.52 -6.08 -6.56
C ALA A 175 -1.49 -5.90 -5.42
N SER A 176 -1.32 -4.67 -4.94
CA SER A 176 -0.42 -4.35 -3.82
C SER A 176 -0.87 -5.04 -2.53
N LEU A 177 -2.17 -5.04 -2.22
CA LEU A 177 -2.74 -5.73 -1.05
C LEU A 177 -2.49 -7.24 -1.12
N LEU A 178 -2.63 -7.86 -2.29
CA LEU A 178 -2.33 -9.29 -2.47
C LEU A 178 -0.84 -9.59 -2.24
N GLY A 179 0.06 -8.74 -2.75
CA GLY A 179 1.50 -8.86 -2.52
C GLY A 179 1.87 -8.76 -1.04
N THR A 180 1.36 -7.73 -0.35
CA THR A 180 1.58 -7.55 1.10
C THR A 180 0.95 -8.69 1.92
N THR A 181 -0.20 -9.24 1.50
CA THR A 181 -0.78 -10.43 2.12
C THR A 181 0.09 -11.66 1.94
N ALA A 182 0.71 -11.88 0.77
CA ALA A 182 1.60 -13.02 0.57
C ALA A 182 2.78 -12.99 1.55
N GLU A 183 3.38 -11.81 1.77
CA GLU A 183 4.44 -11.63 2.77
C GLU A 183 3.92 -11.82 4.20
N ALA A 184 2.79 -11.20 4.55
CA ALA A 184 2.20 -11.38 5.87
C ALA A 184 1.87 -12.85 6.14
N GLY A 185 1.35 -13.58 5.15
CA GLY A 185 1.07 -15.01 5.24
C GLY A 185 2.33 -15.84 5.46
N LEU A 186 3.42 -15.55 4.75
CA LEU A 186 4.70 -16.19 4.97
C LEU A 186 5.22 -15.95 6.40
N LEU A 187 5.19 -14.71 6.89
CA LEU A 187 5.72 -14.35 8.20
C LEU A 187 4.80 -14.79 9.36
N HIS A 188 3.49 -14.89 9.12
CA HIS A 188 2.54 -15.44 10.08
C HIS A 188 2.59 -16.97 10.11
N PHE A 189 2.89 -17.61 8.98
CA PHE A 189 3.17 -19.04 8.91
C PHE A 189 4.46 -19.39 9.68
N ARG A 190 5.51 -18.55 9.62
CA ARG A 190 6.69 -18.65 10.51
C ARG A 190 6.28 -18.65 11.99
N GLY A 191 5.28 -17.85 12.35
CA GLY A 191 4.70 -17.80 13.70
C GLY A 191 3.63 -18.87 13.98
N ALA A 192 3.44 -19.83 13.08
CA ALA A 192 2.47 -20.93 13.14
C ALA A 192 1.00 -20.51 13.33
N PHE A 193 0.62 -19.27 13.01
CA PHE A 193 -0.74 -18.75 13.23
C PHE A 193 -1.31 -19.02 14.64
N HIS A 194 -0.46 -19.04 15.66
CA HIS A 194 -0.84 -19.45 17.02
C HIS A 194 -1.93 -18.56 17.66
N ASN A 195 -2.11 -17.34 17.16
CA ASN A 195 -3.19 -16.44 17.55
C ASN A 195 -4.19 -16.27 16.38
N PRO A 196 -5.50 -16.49 16.58
CA PRO A 196 -6.50 -16.31 15.52
C PRO A 196 -6.48 -14.94 14.82
N ALA A 197 -6.07 -13.87 15.51
CA ALA A 197 -5.92 -12.53 14.93
C ALA A 197 -4.88 -12.50 13.80
N MET A 198 -3.94 -13.45 13.77
CA MET A 198 -2.97 -13.61 12.68
C MET A 198 -3.64 -13.96 11.34
N LEU A 199 -4.90 -14.41 11.34
CA LEU A 199 -5.68 -14.66 10.12
C LEU A 199 -6.21 -13.36 9.48
N LEU A 200 -6.32 -12.26 10.23
CA LEU A 200 -6.86 -10.99 9.72
C LEU A 200 -6.06 -10.44 8.52
N PRO A 201 -4.71 -10.30 8.56
CA PRO A 201 -3.94 -9.78 7.43
C PRO A 201 -3.86 -10.72 6.21
N VAL A 202 -4.31 -11.97 6.34
CA VAL A 202 -4.39 -12.94 5.22
C VAL A 202 -5.82 -13.18 4.73
N THR A 203 -6.81 -12.50 5.29
CA THR A 203 -8.23 -12.62 4.91
C THR A 203 -8.85 -11.28 4.55
N MET A 204 -8.70 -10.26 5.40
CA MET A 204 -9.28 -8.93 5.15
C MET A 204 -8.67 -8.25 3.92
N PRO A 205 -7.33 -8.18 3.75
CA PRO A 205 -6.77 -7.51 2.59
C PRO A 205 -7.05 -8.21 1.25
N PRO A 206 -7.07 -9.55 1.12
CA PRO A 206 -7.55 -10.21 -0.11
C PRO A 206 -9.00 -9.89 -0.45
N ALA A 207 -9.89 -9.82 0.55
CA ALA A 207 -11.26 -9.37 0.33
C ALA A 207 -11.31 -7.91 -0.12
N ALA A 208 -10.50 -7.02 0.48
CA ALA A 208 -10.37 -5.63 0.04
C ALA A 208 -9.83 -5.53 -1.39
N ALA A 209 -8.85 -6.36 -1.75
CA ALA A 209 -8.32 -6.44 -3.11
C ALA A 209 -9.38 -6.88 -4.12
N ALA A 210 -10.18 -7.91 -3.80
CA ALA A 210 -11.27 -8.35 -4.65
C ALA A 210 -12.31 -7.24 -4.86
N LEU A 211 -12.67 -6.50 -3.81
CA LEU A 211 -13.59 -5.36 -3.88
C LEU A 211 -13.02 -4.23 -4.76
N LEU A 212 -11.72 -3.94 -4.67
CA LEU A 212 -11.06 -2.93 -5.51
C LEU A 212 -10.95 -3.36 -6.97
N VAL A 213 -10.62 -4.63 -7.24
CA VAL A 213 -10.59 -5.17 -8.61
C VAL A 213 -11.99 -5.14 -9.22
N TYR A 214 -13.01 -5.52 -8.46
CA TYR A 214 -14.41 -5.41 -8.88
C TYR A 214 -14.79 -3.95 -9.18
N ALA A 215 -14.39 -3.01 -8.33
CA ALA A 215 -14.61 -1.58 -8.58
C ALA A 215 -13.87 -1.08 -9.84
N ALA A 216 -12.66 -1.57 -10.09
CA ALA A 216 -11.85 -1.17 -11.25
C ALA A 216 -12.47 -1.60 -12.58
N VAL A 217 -13.11 -2.77 -12.66
CA VAL A 217 -13.77 -3.27 -13.88
C VAL A 217 -15.25 -2.89 -13.99
N GLY A 218 -15.86 -2.47 -12.87
CA GLY A 218 -17.27 -2.12 -12.79
C GLY A 218 -17.64 -0.73 -13.32
N PRO A 219 -18.93 -0.35 -13.19
CA PRO A 219 -19.44 0.98 -13.53
C PRO A 219 -18.89 2.03 -12.56
N ALA A 220 -18.55 3.22 -13.04
CA ALA A 220 -18.24 4.37 -12.16
C ALA A 220 -19.52 5.12 -11.77
N GLY A 221 -19.44 6.03 -10.80
CA GLY A 221 -20.61 6.80 -10.36
C GLY A 221 -21.56 6.05 -9.44
N VAL A 222 -21.13 4.92 -8.85
CA VAL A 222 -21.99 4.02 -8.05
C VAL A 222 -21.44 3.96 -6.64
N ALA A 223 -22.20 4.38 -5.63
CA ALA A 223 -21.73 4.33 -4.24
C ALA A 223 -21.40 2.89 -3.79
N ARG A 224 -20.23 2.68 -3.17
CA ARG A 224 -19.79 1.39 -2.61
C ARG A 224 -19.54 1.47 -1.10
N PRO A 225 -20.57 1.70 -0.27
CA PRO A 225 -20.41 1.84 1.18
C PRO A 225 -19.76 0.61 1.82
N ALA A 226 -20.08 -0.60 1.32
CA ALA A 226 -19.45 -1.84 1.78
C ALA A 226 -17.95 -1.88 1.48
N SER A 227 -17.52 -1.53 0.25
CA SER A 227 -16.10 -1.47 -0.10
C SER A 227 -15.35 -0.43 0.72
N ARG A 228 -15.96 0.74 0.93
CA ARG A 228 -15.39 1.82 1.77
C ARG A 228 -15.25 1.38 3.22
N GLY A 229 -16.31 0.79 3.80
CA GLY A 229 -16.29 0.26 5.17
C GLY A 229 -15.24 -0.83 5.35
N TRP A 230 -15.08 -1.72 4.38
CA TRP A 230 -14.08 -2.79 4.42
C TRP A 230 -12.65 -2.26 4.31
N LEU A 231 -12.41 -1.26 3.46
CA LEU A 231 -11.11 -0.57 3.39
C LEU A 231 -10.82 0.17 4.69
N ALA A 232 -11.79 0.86 5.29
CA ALA A 232 -11.63 1.50 6.59
C ALA A 232 -11.31 0.48 7.70
N ALA A 233 -11.98 -0.67 7.71
CA ALA A 233 -11.67 -1.78 8.63
C ALA A 233 -10.27 -2.35 8.38
N THR A 234 -9.84 -2.48 7.12
CA THR A 234 -8.47 -2.91 6.76
C THR A 234 -7.44 -1.88 7.23
N ALA A 235 -7.75 -0.58 7.14
CA ALA A 235 -6.90 0.48 7.65
C ALA A 235 -6.75 0.43 9.17
N ALA A 236 -7.87 0.23 9.88
CA ALA A 236 -7.89 0.05 11.33
C ALA A 236 -7.14 -1.22 11.77
N MET A 237 -7.27 -2.31 11.02
CA MET A 237 -6.51 -3.55 11.25
C MET A 237 -5.00 -3.31 11.18
N GLY A 238 -4.50 -2.55 10.21
CA GLY A 238 -3.08 -2.20 10.13
C GLY A 238 -2.58 -1.41 11.35
N ILE A 239 -3.41 -0.54 11.93
CA ILE A 239 -3.09 0.20 13.15
C ILE A 239 -3.13 -0.74 14.37
N ALA A 240 -4.22 -1.50 14.53
CA ALA A 240 -4.40 -2.45 15.64
C ALA A 240 -3.33 -3.55 15.63
N GLY A 241 -2.85 -3.94 14.45
CA GLY A 241 -1.76 -4.89 14.27
C GLY A 241 -0.47 -4.45 14.96
N VAL A 242 -0.15 -3.15 15.00
CA VAL A 242 1.00 -2.62 15.76
C VAL A 242 0.85 -2.93 17.25
N ALA A 243 -0.34 -2.72 17.81
CA ALA A 243 -0.62 -3.00 19.22
C ALA A 243 -0.55 -4.51 19.51
N LEU A 244 -1.08 -5.35 18.63
CA LEU A 244 -1.00 -6.81 18.76
C LEU A 244 0.45 -7.31 18.64
N HIS A 245 1.24 -6.75 17.74
CA HIS A 245 2.67 -7.08 17.60
C HIS A 245 3.44 -6.61 18.84
N ALA A 246 3.14 -5.42 19.36
CA ALA A 246 3.73 -4.89 20.59
C ALA A 246 3.41 -5.78 21.81
N TYR A 247 2.16 -6.24 21.88
CA TYR A 247 1.74 -7.22 22.88
C TYR A 247 2.52 -8.54 22.71
N GLY A 248 2.67 -9.05 21.49
CA GLY A 248 3.50 -10.23 21.20
C GLY A 248 4.95 -10.07 21.67
N VAL A 249 5.59 -8.93 21.41
CA VAL A 249 6.93 -8.60 21.92
C VAL A 249 7.00 -8.65 23.45
N SER A 250 5.95 -8.17 24.14
CA SER A 250 5.88 -8.21 25.61
C SER A 250 5.78 -9.61 26.18
N ARG A 251 5.26 -10.58 25.41
CA ARG A 251 5.05 -11.97 25.80
C ARG A 251 6.28 -12.85 25.59
N ASN A 252 7.26 -12.39 24.81
CA ASN A 252 8.54 -13.07 24.65
C ASN A 252 9.34 -13.08 25.96
N MET A 253 10.34 -13.98 26.06
CA MET A 253 11.19 -14.07 27.25
C MET A 253 11.87 -12.72 27.58
N GLY A 254 11.66 -12.25 28.80
CA GLY A 254 12.12 -10.94 29.27
C GLY A 254 11.29 -9.73 28.77
N GLY A 255 10.29 -9.95 27.90
CA GLY A 255 9.39 -8.92 27.37
C GLY A 255 10.11 -7.67 26.87
N TRP A 256 9.57 -6.49 27.19
CA TRP A 256 10.19 -5.21 26.83
C TRP A 256 11.53 -4.92 27.52
N ARG A 257 11.83 -5.57 28.65
CA ARG A 257 13.16 -5.44 29.28
C ARG A 257 14.26 -6.03 28.39
N ASN A 258 13.89 -6.99 27.54
CA ASN A 258 14.76 -7.59 26.54
C ASN A 258 14.45 -7.11 25.11
N TRP A 259 14.09 -5.83 24.93
CA TRP A 259 13.67 -5.27 23.64
C TRP A 259 14.71 -5.48 22.52
N ARG A 260 16.00 -5.39 22.83
CA ARG A 260 17.09 -5.57 21.84
C ARG A 260 17.08 -6.94 21.17
N GLN A 261 16.57 -7.97 21.83
CA GLN A 261 16.38 -9.29 21.23
C GLN A 261 14.98 -9.39 20.64
N ASN A 262 13.97 -8.98 21.41
CA ASN A 262 12.57 -9.26 21.08
C ASN A 262 12.06 -8.44 19.89
N LEU A 263 12.64 -7.28 19.58
CA LEU A 263 12.32 -6.53 18.36
C LEU A 263 12.80 -7.22 17.07
N PHE A 264 13.85 -8.05 17.12
CA PHE A 264 14.40 -8.72 15.92
C PHE A 264 14.02 -10.21 15.85
N ALA A 265 13.69 -10.82 16.99
CA ALA A 265 13.24 -12.21 17.04
C ALA A 265 11.71 -12.34 17.01
N GLY A 266 11.00 -11.31 17.49
CA GLY A 266 9.56 -11.30 17.64
C GLY A 266 8.78 -10.85 16.39
N PRO A 267 7.50 -10.49 16.56
CA PRO A 267 6.67 -9.92 15.49
C PRO A 267 7.21 -8.55 15.04
N PRO A 268 7.25 -8.26 13.72
CA PRO A 268 7.74 -7.00 13.21
C PRO A 268 6.72 -5.87 13.48
N LEU A 269 7.00 -4.99 14.44
CA LEU A 269 6.14 -3.82 14.75
C LEU A 269 5.84 -2.91 13.55
N PRO A 270 6.80 -2.62 12.65
CA PRO A 270 6.57 -1.63 11.59
C PRO A 270 5.83 -2.19 10.38
N ALA A 271 5.61 -3.51 10.27
CA ALA A 271 4.95 -4.10 9.10
C ALA A 271 3.44 -3.78 8.97
N PRO A 272 2.60 -3.88 10.03
CA PRO A 272 1.15 -3.69 9.91
C PRO A 272 0.67 -2.36 9.28
N PRO A 273 1.29 -1.19 9.54
CA PRO A 273 0.89 0.08 8.92
C PRO A 273 0.96 0.10 7.39
N SER A 274 1.70 -0.80 6.72
CA SER A 274 1.66 -0.92 5.26
C SER A 274 0.25 -1.26 4.75
N PHE A 275 -0.52 -2.07 5.48
CA PHE A 275 -1.94 -2.31 5.16
C PHE A 275 -2.80 -1.05 5.34
N THR A 276 -2.51 -0.22 6.34
CA THR A 276 -3.16 1.09 6.52
C THR A 276 -2.90 2.00 5.32
N GLY A 277 -1.64 2.09 4.89
CA GLY A 277 -1.28 2.88 3.72
C GLY A 277 -2.01 2.42 2.44
N LEU A 278 -2.00 1.11 2.15
CA LEU A 278 -2.69 0.56 0.99
C LEU A 278 -4.22 0.73 1.07
N ALA A 279 -4.82 0.56 2.23
CA ALA A 279 -6.25 0.81 2.42
C ALA A 279 -6.62 2.29 2.16
N LEU A 280 -5.79 3.23 2.60
CA LEU A 280 -5.95 4.66 2.30
C LEU A 280 -5.86 4.96 0.80
N ALA A 281 -4.94 4.29 0.08
CA ALA A 281 -4.88 4.39 -1.39
C ALA A 281 -6.14 3.83 -2.05
N GLY A 282 -6.69 2.73 -1.53
CA GLY A 282 -7.94 2.15 -2.00
C GLY A 282 -9.13 3.10 -1.82
N LEU A 283 -9.22 3.78 -0.67
CA LEU A 283 -10.23 4.81 -0.43
C LEU A 283 -10.08 6.00 -1.38
N ALA A 284 -8.85 6.40 -1.70
CA ALA A 284 -8.60 7.42 -2.72
C ALA A 284 -9.03 6.95 -4.12
N ALA A 285 -8.83 5.67 -4.44
CA ALA A 285 -9.27 5.08 -5.70
C ALA A 285 -10.80 5.09 -5.85
N LEU A 286 -11.54 4.71 -4.80
CA LEU A 286 -13.01 4.76 -4.81
C LEU A 286 -13.53 6.19 -4.99
N ALA A 287 -12.90 7.18 -4.35
CA ALA A 287 -13.23 8.58 -4.58
C ALA A 287 -13.00 9.02 -6.04
N LEU A 288 -11.92 8.54 -6.68
CA LEU A 288 -11.64 8.80 -8.11
C LEU A 288 -12.58 8.06 -9.08
N LEU A 289 -13.26 7.00 -8.62
CA LEU A 289 -14.31 6.32 -9.38
C LEU A 289 -15.67 7.02 -9.24
N VAL A 290 -15.71 8.17 -8.55
CA VAL A 290 -16.90 9.02 -8.37
C VAL A 290 -18.02 8.27 -7.64
N ASP A 291 -17.65 7.48 -6.63
CA ASP A 291 -18.61 7.03 -5.60
C ASP A 291 -19.11 8.26 -4.82
N ASP A 292 -20.23 8.86 -5.22
CA ASP A 292 -20.93 9.96 -4.53
C ASP A 292 -21.21 9.62 -3.04
N LYS A 293 -21.15 10.51 -2.04
CA LYS A 293 -20.46 11.81 -1.85
C LYS A 293 -19.75 11.76 -0.48
N ASP A 294 -18.57 12.36 -0.37
CA ASP A 294 -18.09 12.82 0.94
C ASP A 294 -18.68 14.22 1.17
N ASP A 295 -19.65 14.30 2.09
CA ASP A 295 -19.74 15.41 3.06
C ASP A 295 -18.96 15.00 4.32
#